data_AF-A0A7U9WZT0-F1
#
_entry.id   AF-A0A7U9WZT0-F1
#
_cell.length_a   1.000
_cell.length_b   1.000
_cell.length_c   1.000
_cell.angle_alpha   90.00
_cell.angle_beta   90.00
_cell.angle_gamma   90.00
#
_symmetry.space_group_name_H-M   'P 1'
#
loop_
_entity.id
_entity.type
_entity.pdbx_description
1 polymer ?
#
loop_
_entity_poly.entity_id
_entity_poly.type
_entity_poly.pdbx_seq_one_letter_code
_entity_poly.pdbx_strand_id
1 'polypeptide(L)' 'MKNKVSKSIAKGVVSALNTFLRVDANSTSCCIIYQPKAPKELAKFRRAK' A
#
# COMPACT_ATOMS: atom_id res chain seq x y z
N MET A 1 15.74 2.77 35.52
CA MET A 1 14.51 2.28 34.84
C MET A 1 14.24 2.98 33.51
N LYS A 2 14.33 4.32 33.44
CA LYS A 2 14.12 5.14 32.21
C LYS A 2 14.86 4.63 30.96
N ASN A 3 16.11 4.21 31.11
CA ASN A 3 16.99 3.79 30.01
C ASN A 3 16.55 2.46 29.37
N LYS A 4 15.92 1.56 30.13
CA LYS A 4 15.36 0.31 29.60
C LYS A 4 14.11 0.59 28.76
N VAL A 5 13.28 1.54 29.21
CA VAL A 5 12.07 1.97 28.49
C VAL A 5 12.45 2.61 27.15
N SER A 6 13.40 3.56 27.13
CA SER A 6 13.87 4.18 25.88
C SER A 6 14.46 3.16 24.89
N LYS A 7 15.22 2.17 25.38
CA LYS A 7 15.78 1.10 24.55
C LYS A 7 14.69 0.20 23.96
N SER A 8 13.62 -0.06 24.71
CA SER A 8 12.47 -0.83 24.23
C SER A 8 11.69 -0.08 23.14
N ILE A 9 11.48 1.22 23.33
CA ILE A 9 10.82 2.08 22.34
C ILE A 9 11.64 2.13 21.04
N ALA A 10 12.96 2.36 21.14
CA ALA A 10 13.85 2.38 19.98
C ALA A 10 13.80 1.06 19.20
N LYS A 11 13.81 -0.10 19.89
CA LYS A 11 13.64 -1.41 19.25
C LYS A 11 12.29 -1.55 18.53
N GLY A 12 11.21 -1.07 19.15
CA GLY A 12 9.88 -1.07 18.55
C GLY A 12 9.84 -0.26 17.24
N VAL A 13 10.42 0.93 17.25
CA VAL A 13 10.51 1.80 16.06
C VAL A 13 11.31 1.13 14.94
N VAL A 14 12.49 0.59 15.25
CA VAL A 14 13.32 -0.12 14.27
C VAL A 14 12.58 -1.33 13.68
N SER A 15 11.85 -2.09 14.50
CA SER A 15 11.06 -3.22 14.05
C SER A 15 9.94 -2.82 13.09
N ALA A 16 9.22 -1.74 13.42
CA ALA A 16 8.15 -1.21 12.57
C ALA A 16 8.69 -0.75 11.20
N LEU A 17 9.78 0.03 11.20
CA LEU A 17 10.41 0.52 9.97
C LEU A 17 10.92 -0.62 9.09
N ASN A 18 11.61 -1.62 9.67
CA ASN A 18 12.06 -2.79 8.91
C ASN A 18 10.91 -3.60 8.32
N THR A 19 9.79 -3.71 9.04
CA THR A 19 8.60 -4.40 8.54
C THR A 19 8.00 -3.65 7.38
N PHE A 20 7.87 -2.32 7.48
CA PHE A 20 7.37 -1.49 6.41
C PHE A 20 8.23 -1.59 5.16
N LEU A 21 9.56 -1.47 5.28
CA LEU A 21 10.49 -1.63 4.16
C LEU A 21 10.38 -3.01 3.50
N ARG A 22 10.22 -4.08 4.28
CA ARG A 22 10.01 -5.43 3.73
C ARG A 22 8.68 -5.55 3.02
N VAL A 23 7.60 -5.01 3.59
CA VAL A 23 6.28 -5.05 2.94
C VAL A 23 6.31 -4.25 1.65
N ASP A 24 6.87 -3.05 1.65
CA ASP A 24 6.97 -2.21 0.45
C ASP A 24 7.80 -2.87 -0.64
N ALA A 25 8.98 -3.40 -0.31
CA ALA A 25 9.86 -4.07 -1.27
C ALA A 25 9.28 -5.39 -1.83
N ASN A 26 8.41 -6.08 -1.09
CA ASN A 26 7.81 -7.36 -1.51
C ASN A 26 6.34 -7.23 -1.97
N SER A 27 5.71 -6.07 -1.76
CA SER A 27 4.34 -5.82 -2.20
C SER A 27 4.37 -5.39 -3.66
N THR A 28 3.85 -6.25 -4.54
CA THR A 28 3.55 -5.85 -5.92
C THR A 28 2.44 -4.80 -5.92
N SER A 29 2.66 -3.62 -6.50
CA SER A 29 1.75 -2.45 -6.50
C SER A 29 0.39 -2.64 -7.20
N CYS A 30 -0.05 -3.88 -7.40
CA CYS A 30 -1.22 -4.22 -8.21
C CYS A 30 -2.54 -4.30 -7.41
N CYS A 31 -2.53 -4.08 -6.09
CA CYS A 31 -3.74 -4.25 -5.26
C CYS A 31 -4.78 -3.13 -5.45
N ILE A 32 -4.36 -1.94 -5.88
CA ILE A 32 -5.27 -0.81 -6.15
C ILE A 32 -5.15 -0.46 -7.62
N ILE A 33 -5.96 -1.12 -8.45
CA ILE A 33 -6.11 -0.72 -9.86
C ILE A 33 -7.20 0.35 -9.89
N TYR A 34 -6.79 1.61 -10.04
CA TYR A 34 -7.75 2.67 -10.37
C TYR A 34 -8.28 2.39 -11.78
N GLN A 35 -9.53 1.96 -11.88
CA GLN A 35 -10.22 1.89 -13.17
C GLN A 35 -10.84 3.27 -13.45
N PRO A 36 -10.30 4.06 -14.40
CA PRO A 36 -10.91 5.32 -14.77
C PRO A 36 -12.32 5.08 -15.31
N LYS A 37 -13.22 6.05 -15.10
CA LYS A 37 -14.56 6.01 -15.71
C LYS A 37 -14.39 5.84 -17.23
N ALA A 38 -15.12 4.87 -17.79
CA ALA A 38 -15.05 4.57 -19.21
C ALA A 38 -15.37 5.83 -20.05
N PRO A 39 -14.57 6.16 -21.08
CA PRO A 39 -14.84 7.27 -21.98
C PRO A 39 -16.23 7.15 -22.62
N LYS A 40 -16.95 8.28 -22.71
CA LYS A 40 -18.29 8.34 -23.34
C LYS A 40 -18.27 7.84 -24.79
N GLU A 41 -17.15 8.06 -25.48
CA GLU A 41 -16.90 7.58 -26.84
C GLU A 41 -16.98 6.06 -27.00
N LEU A 42 -16.77 5.29 -25.92
CA LEU A 42 -16.87 3.83 -25.97
C LEU A 42 -18.32 3.33 -25.92
N ALA A 43 -19.27 4.18 -25.51
CA ALA A 43 -20.68 3.81 -25.44
C ALA A 43 -21.25 3.43 -26.82
N LYS A 44 -20.70 3.98 -27.91
CA LYS A 44 -21.11 3.67 -29.30
C LYS A 44 -20.81 2.23 -29.74
N PHE A 45 -19.87 1.57 -29.06
CA PHE A 45 -19.49 0.18 -29.32
C PHE A 45 -20.22 -0.81 -28.42
N ARG A 46 -21.07 -0.33 -27.50
CA ARG A 46 -21.89 -1.20 -26.65
C ARG A 46 -22.92 -1.90 -27.54
N ARG A 47 -22.86 -3.23 -27.61
CA ARG A 47 -23.88 -4.01 -28.32
C ARG A 47 -25.25 -3.68 -27.75
N ALA A 48 -26.17 -3.23 -28.60
CA ALA A 48 -27.58 -3.14 -28.23
C ALA A 48 -28.09 -4.56 -27.92
N LYS A 49 -28.87 -4.69 -26.85
CA LYS A 49 -29.55 -5.94 -26.50
C LYS A 49 -30.83 -6.05 -27.32
#